data_AF-A0A8T7DVH3-F1
#
_entry.id   AF-A0A8T7DVH3-F1
#
_cell.length_a   1.000
_cell.length_b   1.000
_cell.length_c   1.000
_cell.angle_alpha   90.00
_cell.angle_beta   90.00
_cell.angle_gamma   90.00
#
_symmetry.space_group_name_H-M   'P 1'
#
loop_
_entity.id
_entity.type
_entity.pdbx_description
1 polymer ?
#
loop_
_entity_poly.entity_id
_entity_poly.type
_entity_poly.pdbx_seq_one_letter_code
_entity_poly.pdbx_strand_id
1 'polypeptide(L)'
;MAILIKKPADIRSAEITPQSVYLDRRRFMKHSLAAGVLLAADAMLPAWARRWPELTTSKLSTNESSNSFEDITTYNNFYEFGTDKEDPAKNAFAFEPRPWNISVEGECNKPGNFDLEDFIKPYALQEYIYRLRCVEGWSMVIPWVGFSLADMLKTFEPTSRAKFVEFTTLYDKSRMPGQKRRVLNWPYVESLR
;
A
#
# COMPACT_ATOMS: atom_id res chain seq x y z
N MET A 1 -43.79 -65.47 -15.07
CA MET A 1 -43.07 -64.19 -15.23
C MET A 1 -42.30 -63.94 -13.93
N ALA A 2 -41.02 -64.28 -13.86
CA ALA A 2 -40.21 -64.08 -12.65
C ALA A 2 -39.17 -62.99 -12.93
N ILE A 3 -39.31 -61.84 -12.28
CA ILE A 3 -38.32 -60.75 -12.34
C ILE A 3 -37.21 -61.10 -11.33
N LEU A 4 -36.03 -61.45 -11.82
CA LEU A 4 -34.82 -61.53 -11.01
C LEU A 4 -34.30 -60.11 -10.75
N ILE A 5 -34.51 -59.59 -9.55
CA ILE A 5 -33.78 -58.40 -9.08
C ILE A 5 -32.36 -58.85 -8.75
N LYS A 6 -31.39 -58.54 -9.62
CA LYS A 6 -29.97 -58.76 -9.34
C LYS A 6 -29.52 -57.78 -8.26
N LYS A 7 -28.88 -58.28 -7.19
CA LYS A 7 -28.19 -57.42 -6.22
C LYS A 7 -27.02 -56.72 -6.91
N PRO A 8 -26.75 -55.43 -6.64
CA PRO A 8 -25.55 -54.77 -7.15
C PRO A 8 -24.31 -55.55 -6.66
N ALA A 9 -23.31 -55.68 -7.53
CA ALA A 9 -22.07 -56.35 -7.18
C ALA A 9 -21.36 -55.59 -6.05
N ASP A 10 -20.83 -56.32 -5.07
CA ASP A 10 -20.01 -55.73 -4.02
C ASP A 10 -18.78 -55.09 -4.66
N ILE A 11 -18.64 -53.76 -4.47
CA ILE A 11 -17.48 -53.00 -4.96
C ILE A 11 -16.26 -53.55 -4.24
N ARG A 12 -15.26 -53.98 -5.01
CA ARG A 12 -14.02 -54.51 -4.42
C ARG A 12 -13.29 -53.36 -3.73
N SER A 13 -12.70 -53.60 -2.56
CA SER A 13 -11.95 -52.56 -1.84
C SER A 13 -10.82 -51.92 -2.68
N ALA A 14 -10.30 -52.65 -3.68
CA ALA A 14 -9.31 -52.15 -4.63
C ALA A 14 -9.87 -51.14 -5.65
N GLU A 15 -11.19 -51.12 -5.88
CA GLU A 15 -11.88 -50.16 -6.74
C GLU A 15 -12.26 -48.87 -5.98
N ILE A 16 -12.17 -48.91 -4.64
CA ILE A 16 -12.37 -47.75 -3.79
C ILE A 16 -11.06 -46.98 -3.72
N THR A 17 -11.08 -45.73 -4.17
CA THR A 17 -9.92 -44.85 -4.04
C THR A 17 -9.53 -44.73 -2.56
N PRO A 18 -8.28 -45.03 -2.18
CA PRO A 18 -7.84 -44.89 -0.80
C PRO A 18 -8.08 -43.47 -0.29
N GLN A 19 -8.53 -43.35 0.95
CA GLN A 19 -8.89 -42.07 1.56
C GLN A 19 -7.74 -41.06 1.51
N SER A 20 -6.50 -41.50 1.72
CA SER A 20 -5.30 -40.66 1.61
C SER A 20 -5.19 -40.03 0.23
N VAL A 21 -5.31 -40.83 -0.83
CA VAL A 21 -5.25 -40.38 -2.22
C VAL A 21 -6.37 -39.39 -2.55
N TYR A 22 -7.58 -39.62 -2.05
CA TYR A 22 -8.69 -38.67 -2.19
C TYR A 22 -8.41 -37.34 -1.48
N LEU A 23 -7.89 -37.39 -0.24
CA LEU A 23 -7.56 -36.20 0.55
C LEU A 23 -6.39 -35.42 -0.07
N ASP A 24 -5.38 -36.09 -0.61
CA ASP A 24 -4.24 -35.48 -1.28
C ASP A 24 -4.65 -34.78 -2.57
N ARG A 25 -5.53 -35.39 -3.37
CA ARG A 25 -6.14 -34.74 -4.54
C ARG A 25 -6.92 -33.48 -4.16
N ARG A 26 -7.70 -33.55 -3.08
CA ARG A 26 -8.47 -32.39 -2.60
C ARG A 26 -7.59 -31.29 -2.03
N ARG A 27 -6.48 -31.65 -1.39
CA ARG A 27 -5.45 -30.71 -0.91
C ARG A 27 -4.76 -30.05 -2.10
N PHE A 28 -4.32 -30.82 -3.10
CA PHE A 28 -3.73 -30.29 -4.32
C PHE A 28 -4.66 -29.31 -5.03
N MET A 29 -5.93 -29.66 -5.28
CA MET A 29 -6.88 -28.76 -5.95
C MET A 29 -7.18 -27.48 -5.15
N LYS A 30 -7.22 -27.56 -3.82
CA LYS A 30 -7.39 -26.36 -2.97
C LYS A 30 -6.18 -25.43 -3.06
N HIS A 31 -4.97 -25.99 -3.16
CA HIS A 31 -3.74 -25.21 -3.18
C HIS A 31 -3.41 -24.67 -4.58
N SER A 32 -3.73 -25.42 -5.64
CA SER A 32 -3.42 -25.02 -7.03
C SER A 32 -4.35 -23.94 -7.57
N LEU A 33 -5.65 -23.96 -7.21
CA LEU A 33 -6.59 -22.94 -7.66
C LEU A 33 -6.37 -21.59 -6.95
N ALA A 34 -5.96 -21.61 -5.67
CA ALA A 34 -5.71 -20.40 -4.90
C ALA A 34 -4.37 -19.74 -5.30
N ALA A 35 -3.30 -20.51 -5.45
CA ALA A 35 -1.98 -19.94 -5.73
C ALA A 35 -1.80 -19.45 -7.19
N GLY A 36 -2.34 -20.18 -8.17
CA GLY A 36 -2.13 -19.85 -9.59
C GLY A 36 -2.89 -18.62 -10.08
N VAL A 37 -4.10 -18.39 -9.57
CA VAL A 37 -4.95 -17.25 -9.98
C VAL A 37 -4.53 -15.96 -9.28
N LEU A 38 -4.14 -16.02 -7.99
CA LEU A 38 -3.68 -14.84 -7.25
C LEU A 38 -2.36 -14.27 -7.80
N LEU A 39 -1.39 -15.14 -8.16
CA LEU A 39 -0.10 -14.69 -8.70
C LEU A 39 -0.21 -14.11 -10.13
N ALA A 40 -1.09 -14.67 -10.96
CA ALA A 40 -1.32 -14.16 -12.32
C ALA A 40 -2.06 -12.82 -12.31
N ALA A 41 -3.01 -12.63 -11.39
CA ALA A 41 -3.73 -11.37 -11.24
C ALA A 41 -2.80 -10.23 -10.77
N ASP A 42 -1.90 -10.50 -9.82
CA ASP A 42 -0.97 -9.50 -9.27
C ASP A 42 0.08 -9.06 -10.31
N ALA A 43 0.55 -9.97 -11.17
CA ALA A 43 1.47 -9.63 -12.26
C ALA A 43 0.85 -8.68 -13.32
N MET A 44 -0.47 -8.69 -13.47
CA MET A 44 -1.22 -7.84 -14.40
C MET A 44 -1.63 -6.48 -13.80
N LEU A 45 -1.43 -6.26 -12.50
CA LEU A 45 -1.63 -4.97 -11.88
C LEU A 45 -0.55 -3.98 -12.32
N PRO A 46 -0.90 -2.69 -12.55
CA PRO A 46 0.11 -1.65 -12.76
C PRO A 46 1.08 -1.64 -11.58
N ALA A 47 2.33 -1.22 -11.79
CA ALA A 47 3.41 -1.34 -10.79
C ALA A 47 3.08 -0.70 -9.42
N TRP A 48 2.17 0.28 -9.39
CA TRP A 48 1.67 0.91 -8.16
C TRP A 48 0.59 0.08 -7.43
N ALA A 49 -0.09 -0.82 -8.13
CA ALA A 49 -1.11 -1.73 -7.61
C ALA A 49 -0.58 -3.14 -7.31
N ARG A 50 0.62 -3.48 -7.82
CA ARG A 50 1.31 -4.72 -7.44
C ARG A 50 1.48 -4.77 -5.94
N ARG A 51 0.98 -5.83 -5.31
CA ARG A 51 1.17 -6.00 -3.88
C ARG A 51 2.66 -6.21 -3.63
N TRP A 52 3.23 -5.40 -2.73
CA TRP A 52 4.61 -5.61 -2.29
C TRP A 52 4.72 -7.04 -1.75
N PRO A 53 5.55 -7.91 -2.35
CA PRO A 53 5.66 -9.29 -1.89
C PRO A 53 6.26 -9.30 -0.49
N GLU A 54 5.55 -9.96 0.44
CA GLU A 54 6.02 -10.28 1.80
C GLU A 54 6.31 -9.07 2.72
N LEU A 55 5.39 -8.11 2.80
CA LEU A 55 5.46 -7.10 3.86
C LEU A 55 5.14 -7.71 5.24
N THR A 56 6.00 -7.43 6.22
CA THR A 56 5.67 -7.69 7.62
C THR A 56 4.73 -6.60 8.11
N THR A 57 3.57 -6.98 8.61
CA THR A 57 2.66 -6.04 9.28
C THR A 57 3.29 -5.57 10.59
N SER A 58 3.38 -4.25 10.75
CA SER A 58 3.92 -3.61 11.95
C SER A 58 3.06 -3.91 13.16
N LYS A 59 3.71 -4.10 14.32
CA LYS A 59 3.05 -4.25 15.62
C LYS A 59 2.22 -3.04 16.05
N LEU A 60 2.44 -1.88 15.39
CA LEU A 60 1.69 -0.66 15.65
C LEU A 60 0.32 -0.64 14.96
N SER A 61 0.07 -1.58 14.04
CA SER A 61 -1.16 -1.64 13.24
C SER A 61 -2.40 -1.93 14.10
N THR A 62 -3.54 -1.38 13.68
CA THR A 62 -4.85 -1.82 14.19
C THR A 62 -5.27 -3.13 13.52
N ASN A 63 -6.23 -3.84 14.14
CA ASN A 63 -6.88 -5.03 13.61
C ASN A 63 -8.21 -4.72 12.89
N GLU A 64 -8.53 -3.45 12.68
CA GLU A 64 -9.75 -3.05 11.96
C GLU A 64 -9.69 -3.38 10.48
N SER A 65 -10.86 -3.62 9.90
CA SER A 65 -11.00 -3.80 8.47
C SER A 65 -10.65 -2.51 7.72
N SER A 66 -9.80 -2.63 6.70
CA SER A 66 -9.45 -1.53 5.82
C SER A 66 -10.65 -1.08 4.98
N ASN A 67 -10.66 0.20 4.62
CA ASN A 67 -11.54 0.72 3.57
C ASN A 67 -11.22 0.07 2.22
N SER A 68 -12.15 0.20 1.26
CA SER A 68 -11.91 -0.29 -0.10
C SER A 68 -10.76 0.49 -0.75
N PHE A 69 -10.04 -0.16 -1.67
CA PHE A 69 -8.96 0.51 -2.40
C PHE A 69 -9.48 1.72 -3.21
N GLU A 70 -10.69 1.59 -3.75
CA GLU A 70 -11.37 2.66 -4.48
C GLU A 70 -11.60 3.89 -3.60
N ASP A 71 -12.18 3.73 -2.41
CA ASP A 71 -12.40 4.85 -1.48
C ASP A 71 -11.07 5.55 -1.12
N ILE A 72 -10.04 4.75 -0.83
CA ILE A 72 -8.71 5.24 -0.42
C ILE A 72 -8.06 6.10 -1.52
N THR A 73 -8.32 5.78 -2.79
CA THR A 73 -7.65 6.41 -3.94
C THR A 73 -8.51 7.39 -4.73
N THR A 74 -9.79 7.53 -4.38
CA THR A 74 -10.71 8.44 -5.08
C THR A 74 -11.35 9.50 -4.19
N TYR A 75 -11.34 9.34 -2.86
CA TYR A 75 -11.83 10.34 -1.91
C TYR A 75 -10.66 11.00 -1.16
N ASN A 76 -10.08 12.04 -1.75
CA ASN A 76 -8.82 12.61 -1.28
C ASN A 76 -8.88 14.14 -1.12
N ASN A 77 -8.03 14.67 -0.24
CA ASN A 77 -7.71 16.09 -0.21
C ASN A 77 -6.27 16.26 -0.69
N PHE A 78 -6.10 16.82 -1.90
CA PHE A 78 -4.79 17.17 -2.43
C PHE A 78 -4.92 18.41 -3.31
N TYR A 79 -4.82 19.59 -2.68
CA TYR A 79 -5.28 20.87 -3.25
C TYR A 79 -4.43 21.34 -4.45
N GLU A 80 -3.21 20.82 -4.57
CA GLU A 80 -2.34 20.91 -5.74
C GLU A 80 -3.01 20.42 -7.03
N PHE A 81 -4.01 19.54 -6.90
CA PHE A 81 -4.77 18.94 -8.00
C PHE A 81 -6.26 19.30 -7.99
N GLY A 82 -6.74 20.07 -7.02
CA GLY A 82 -8.12 20.56 -6.96
C GLY A 82 -8.74 20.43 -5.56
N THR A 83 -9.89 21.06 -5.37
CA THR A 83 -10.50 21.24 -4.04
C THR A 83 -11.63 20.25 -3.76
N ASP A 84 -12.21 19.66 -4.80
CA ASP A 84 -13.22 18.63 -4.64
C ASP A 84 -12.56 17.27 -4.34
N LYS A 85 -13.28 16.39 -3.65
CA LYS A 85 -12.73 15.11 -3.15
C LYS A 85 -12.21 14.19 -4.26
N GLU A 86 -12.82 14.28 -5.43
CA GLU A 86 -12.48 13.48 -6.61
C GLU A 86 -11.44 14.16 -7.53
N ASP A 87 -11.16 15.45 -7.32
CA ASP A 87 -10.23 16.20 -8.16
C ASP A 87 -8.82 15.58 -8.18
N PRO A 88 -8.24 15.16 -7.03
CA PRO A 88 -6.91 14.53 -7.04
C PRO A 88 -6.84 13.31 -7.94
N ALA A 89 -7.82 12.40 -7.85
CA ALA A 89 -7.86 11.19 -8.68
C ALA A 89 -8.01 11.51 -10.17
N LYS A 90 -8.80 12.54 -10.52
CA LYS A 90 -9.02 12.98 -11.90
C LYS A 90 -7.82 13.72 -12.51
N ASN A 91 -7.05 14.44 -11.71
CA ASN A 91 -6.05 15.40 -12.21
C ASN A 91 -4.60 14.96 -11.97
N ALA A 92 -4.34 14.09 -10.98
CA ALA A 92 -2.99 13.63 -10.67
C ALA A 92 -2.51 12.44 -11.54
N PHE A 93 -3.37 11.87 -12.39
CA PHE A 93 -3.02 10.68 -13.19
C PHE A 93 -1.81 10.87 -14.12
N ALA A 94 -1.58 12.10 -14.59
CA ALA A 94 -0.47 12.45 -15.46
C ALA A 94 0.74 13.01 -14.67
N PHE A 95 0.68 13.02 -13.35
CA PHE A 95 1.82 13.41 -12.53
C PHE A 95 2.92 12.35 -12.67
N GLU A 96 4.12 12.79 -13.03
CA GLU A 96 5.30 11.93 -13.12
C GLU A 96 6.09 12.02 -11.82
N PRO A 97 5.95 11.10 -10.86
CA PRO A 97 6.65 11.17 -9.58
C PRO A 97 8.07 10.64 -9.66
N ARG A 98 8.59 10.29 -10.84
CA ARG A 98 9.93 9.72 -11.01
C ARG A 98 10.66 10.36 -12.19
N PRO A 99 11.95 10.68 -12.05
CA PRO A 99 12.77 10.58 -10.84
C PRO A 99 12.30 11.55 -9.74
N TRP A 100 12.66 11.29 -8.49
CA TRP A 100 12.33 12.15 -7.35
C TRP A 100 13.54 12.42 -6.49
N ASN A 101 13.79 13.69 -6.22
CA ASN A 101 14.88 14.16 -5.38
C ASN A 101 14.32 14.83 -4.12
N ILE A 102 14.92 14.53 -2.98
CA ILE A 102 14.55 15.07 -1.67
C ILE A 102 15.78 15.79 -1.12
N SER A 103 15.60 17.07 -0.78
CA SER A 103 16.62 17.83 -0.09
C SER A 103 16.44 17.73 1.42
N VAL A 104 17.54 17.49 2.13
CA VAL A 104 17.61 17.54 3.59
C VAL A 104 18.52 18.70 3.98
N GLU A 105 17.94 19.66 4.69
CA GLU A 105 18.59 20.91 5.06
C GLU A 105 18.43 21.21 6.56
N GLY A 106 19.01 22.31 7.02
CA GLY A 106 18.83 22.83 8.38
C GLY A 106 19.80 22.26 9.41
N GLU A 107 19.29 22.01 10.61
CA GLU A 107 20.10 21.67 11.80
C GLU A 107 20.46 20.17 11.85
N CYS A 108 21.32 19.73 10.93
CA CYS A 108 21.84 18.37 10.86
C CYS A 108 23.30 18.35 10.35
N ASN A 109 24.05 17.28 10.64
CA ASN A 109 25.46 17.19 10.23
C ASN A 109 25.65 16.63 8.81
N LYS A 110 24.61 16.04 8.22
CA LYS A 110 24.66 15.41 6.89
C LYS A 110 23.57 15.95 5.95
N PRO A 111 23.54 17.27 5.67
CA PRO A 111 22.60 17.82 4.70
C PRO A 111 22.97 17.37 3.27
N GLY A 112 22.01 17.44 2.35
CA GLY A 112 22.26 17.10 0.95
C GLY A 112 21.00 16.83 0.14
N ASN A 113 21.21 16.52 -1.13
CA ASN A 113 20.16 16.10 -2.07
C ASN A 113 20.28 14.60 -2.29
N PHE A 114 19.16 13.89 -2.18
CA PHE A 114 19.10 12.44 -2.20
C PHE A 114 18.00 11.96 -3.14
N ASP A 115 18.23 10.84 -3.81
CA ASP A 115 17.18 10.21 -4.59
C ASP A 115 16.18 9.52 -3.64
N LEU A 116 14.91 9.41 -4.02
CA LEU A 116 13.90 8.74 -3.21
C LEU A 116 14.34 7.32 -2.79
N GLU A 117 15.05 6.62 -3.69
CA GLU A 117 15.59 5.29 -3.45
C GLU A 117 16.61 5.24 -2.30
N ASP A 118 17.34 6.32 -2.02
CA ASP A 118 18.28 6.39 -0.90
C ASP A 118 17.57 6.32 0.46
N PHE A 119 16.30 6.71 0.50
CA PHE A 119 15.45 6.59 1.69
C PHE A 119 14.74 5.25 1.78
N ILE A 120 14.45 4.59 0.66
CA ILE A 120 13.69 3.32 0.66
C ILE A 120 14.63 2.12 0.87
N LYS A 121 15.77 2.09 0.16
CA LYS A 121 16.70 0.93 0.16
C LYS A 121 17.22 0.52 1.55
N PRO A 122 17.57 1.44 2.46
CA PRO A 122 18.19 1.06 3.73
C PRO A 122 17.21 0.41 4.72
N TYR A 123 15.90 0.59 4.52
CA TYR A 123 14.88 0.19 5.49
C TYR A 123 14.05 -0.96 4.96
N ALA A 124 13.79 -1.93 5.82
CA ALA A 124 12.78 -2.95 5.54
C ALA A 124 11.40 -2.30 5.60
N LEU A 125 10.71 -2.23 4.46
CA LEU A 125 9.34 -1.72 4.40
C LEU A 125 8.41 -2.60 5.24
N GLN A 126 7.48 -1.95 5.94
CA GLN A 126 6.44 -2.60 6.72
C GLN A 126 5.07 -2.09 6.29
N GLU A 127 4.07 -2.95 6.48
CA GLU A 127 2.67 -2.54 6.38
C GLU A 127 2.21 -1.96 7.73
N TYR A 128 1.59 -0.78 7.69
CA TYR A 128 1.03 -0.09 8.84
C TYR A 128 -0.47 0.15 8.60
N ILE A 129 -1.31 -0.66 9.24
CA ILE A 129 -2.77 -0.46 9.16
C ILE A 129 -3.14 0.61 10.17
N TYR A 130 -3.39 1.84 9.70
CA TYR A 130 -3.68 2.99 10.54
C TYR A 130 -5.01 3.66 10.22
N ARG A 131 -5.58 4.30 11.24
CA ARG A 131 -6.72 5.21 11.08
C ARG A 131 -6.21 6.58 10.63
N LEU A 132 -6.60 7.01 9.44
CA LEU A 132 -6.50 8.40 9.02
C LEU A 132 -7.78 9.12 9.45
N ARG A 133 -7.65 10.24 10.15
CA ARG A 133 -8.77 11.11 10.51
C ARG A 133 -8.55 12.49 9.90
N CYS A 134 -9.45 12.89 9.02
CA CYS A 134 -9.46 14.24 8.49
C CYS A 134 -10.11 15.20 9.50
N VAL A 135 -9.65 16.45 9.50
CA VAL A 135 -10.25 17.54 10.29
C VAL A 135 -11.69 17.84 9.85
N GLU A 136 -12.05 17.53 8.61
CA GLU A 136 -13.40 17.70 8.05
C GLU A 136 -14.43 16.69 8.60
N GLY A 137 -14.03 15.79 9.50
CA GLY A 137 -14.95 14.89 10.20
C GLY A 137 -15.14 13.51 9.57
N TRP A 138 -14.36 13.16 8.55
CA TRP A 138 -14.33 11.81 7.97
C TRP A 138 -13.03 11.07 8.33
N SER A 139 -13.04 9.75 8.20
CA SER A 139 -11.89 8.89 8.51
C SER A 139 -11.85 7.65 7.63
N MET A 140 -10.67 7.06 7.51
CA MET A 140 -10.43 5.78 6.84
C MET A 140 -9.46 4.90 7.62
N VAL A 141 -9.53 3.59 7.43
CA VAL A 141 -8.51 2.63 7.83
C VAL A 141 -7.70 2.24 6.58
N ILE A 142 -6.43 2.62 6.56
CA ILE A 142 -5.57 2.52 5.38
C ILE A 142 -4.34 1.64 5.71
N PRO A 143 -4.06 0.60 4.90
CA PRO A 143 -2.84 -0.20 5.02
C PRO A 143 -1.68 0.53 4.32
N TRP A 144 -1.03 1.45 5.04
CA TRP A 144 0.13 2.18 4.54
C TRP A 144 1.35 1.27 4.39
N VAL A 145 2.25 1.60 3.46
CA VAL A 145 3.54 0.93 3.33
C VAL A 145 4.63 1.97 3.49
N GLY A 146 5.59 1.71 4.37
CA GLY A 146 6.65 2.67 4.64
C GLY A 146 7.66 2.18 5.67
N PHE A 147 8.37 3.14 6.24
CA PHE A 147 9.37 2.95 7.27
C PHE A 147 9.30 4.10 8.30
N SER A 148 10.00 3.93 9.42
CA SER A 148 10.03 4.88 10.52
C SER A 148 10.76 6.18 10.15
N LEU A 149 10.05 7.31 10.21
CA LEU A 149 10.64 8.64 10.08
C LEU A 149 11.77 8.87 11.12
N ALA A 150 11.57 8.41 12.35
CA ALA A 150 12.56 8.60 13.41
C ALA A 150 13.88 7.86 13.10
N ASP A 151 13.80 6.67 12.52
CA ASP A 151 15.00 5.91 12.12
C ASP A 151 15.65 6.49 10.86
N MET A 152 14.84 7.08 9.96
CA MET A 152 15.33 7.86 8.83
C MET A 152 16.13 9.09 9.28
N LEU A 153 15.58 9.89 10.20
CA LEU A 153 16.20 11.13 10.64
C LEU A 153 17.56 10.92 11.32
N LYS A 154 17.76 9.80 12.03
CA LYS A 154 19.05 9.47 12.67
C LYS A 154 20.21 9.44 11.69
N THR A 155 19.98 9.03 10.44
CA THR A 155 21.00 8.96 9.39
C THR A 155 21.59 10.33 9.07
N PHE A 156 20.81 11.39 9.23
CA PHE A 156 21.20 12.77 8.95
C PHE A 156 21.88 13.47 10.13
N GLU A 157 21.91 12.82 11.30
CA GLU A 157 22.52 13.34 12.53
C GLU A 157 22.00 14.75 12.91
N PRO A 158 20.73 14.91 13.30
CA PRO A 158 20.18 16.18 13.76
C PRO A 158 20.99 16.72 14.96
N THR A 159 21.27 18.02 14.97
CA THR A 159 22.05 18.63 16.06
C THR A 159 21.20 18.80 17.31
N SER A 160 21.84 19.09 18.45
CA SER A 160 21.11 19.42 19.70
C SER A 160 20.26 20.69 19.63
N ARG A 161 20.40 21.49 18.57
CA ARG A 161 19.57 22.67 18.30
C ARG A 161 18.31 22.34 17.49
N ALA A 162 18.26 21.20 16.80
CA ALA A 162 17.08 20.77 16.08
C ALA A 162 15.94 20.45 17.06
N LYS A 163 14.83 21.18 16.93
CA LYS A 163 13.64 21.04 17.80
C LYS A 163 12.38 20.60 17.06
N PHE A 164 12.40 20.73 15.74
CA PHE A 164 11.27 20.46 14.86
C PHE A 164 11.82 19.95 13.52
N VAL A 165 10.97 19.25 12.78
CA VAL A 165 11.22 18.83 11.40
C VAL A 165 10.17 19.49 10.53
N GLU A 166 10.59 20.19 9.49
CA GLU A 166 9.71 20.81 8.50
C GLU A 166 9.71 19.96 7.21
N PHE A 167 8.53 19.81 6.61
CA PHE A 167 8.32 19.13 5.33
C PHE A 167 7.74 20.14 4.35
N THR A 168 8.36 20.23 3.17
CA THR A 168 7.87 21.07 2.08
C THR A 168 7.51 20.20 0.87
N THR A 169 6.27 20.30 0.41
CA THR A 169 5.82 19.65 -0.82
C THR A 169 6.43 20.35 -2.04
N LEU A 170 6.62 19.61 -3.14
CA LEU A 170 7.08 20.18 -4.41
C LEU A 170 6.27 21.43 -4.80
N TYR A 171 6.97 22.48 -5.25
CA TYR A 171 6.35 23.66 -5.84
C TYR A 171 6.58 23.67 -7.35
N ASP A 172 5.54 23.31 -8.10
CA ASP A 172 5.57 23.27 -9.56
C ASP A 172 4.16 23.51 -10.13
N LYS A 173 3.85 24.78 -10.41
CA LYS A 173 2.56 25.22 -10.95
C LYS A 173 2.22 24.62 -12.33
N SER A 174 3.21 24.08 -13.05
CA SER A 174 2.98 23.45 -14.34
C SER A 174 2.44 22.03 -14.17
N ARG A 175 3.03 21.26 -13.25
CA ARG A 175 2.64 19.87 -12.94
C ARG A 175 1.50 19.78 -11.90
N MET A 176 1.34 20.81 -11.07
CA MET A 176 0.34 20.92 -10.00
C MET A 176 -0.48 22.21 -10.17
N PRO A 177 -1.47 22.23 -11.08
CA PRO A 177 -2.16 23.46 -11.47
C PRO A 177 -2.97 24.10 -10.33
N GLY A 178 -3.35 23.34 -9.30
CA GLY A 178 -4.00 23.85 -8.09
C GLY A 178 -3.16 24.90 -7.35
N GLN A 179 -1.83 24.86 -7.50
CA GLN A 179 -0.91 25.84 -6.92
C GLN A 179 -1.02 27.26 -7.53
N LYS A 180 -1.81 27.43 -8.60
CA LYS A 180 -2.16 28.75 -9.17
C LYS A 180 -3.33 29.40 -8.45
N ARG A 181 -4.13 28.63 -7.70
CA ARG A 181 -5.30 29.11 -6.96
C ARG A 181 -4.87 29.64 -5.60
N ARG A 182 -5.51 30.71 -5.12
CA ARG A 182 -5.23 31.32 -3.81
C ARG A 182 -6.03 30.67 -2.69
N VAL A 183 -6.00 29.34 -2.61
CA VAL A 183 -6.70 28.56 -1.57
C VAL A 183 -5.80 28.26 -0.37
N LEU A 184 -4.49 28.22 -0.58
CA LEU A 184 -3.45 28.03 0.42
C LEU A 184 -2.25 28.93 0.09
N ASN A 185 -1.35 29.10 1.06
CA ASN A 185 0.00 29.59 0.78
C ASN A 185 0.81 28.43 0.22
N TRP A 186 1.40 28.61 -0.97
CA TRP A 186 2.14 27.56 -1.67
C TRP A 186 3.66 27.79 -1.57
N PRO A 187 4.48 26.72 -1.53
CA PRO A 187 4.10 25.30 -1.43
C PRO A 187 3.42 24.94 -0.12
N TYR A 188 2.78 23.76 -0.06
CA TYR A 188 2.31 23.21 1.20
C TYR A 188 3.51 22.90 2.11
N VAL A 189 3.44 23.35 3.36
CA VAL A 189 4.47 23.17 4.39
C VAL A 189 3.82 22.66 5.67
N GLU A 190 4.48 21.71 6.34
CA GLU A 190 4.05 21.15 7.62
C GLU A 190 5.27 20.97 8.55
N SER A 191 5.06 20.88 9.87
CA SER A 191 6.11 20.64 10.84
C SER A 191 5.70 19.70 11.99
N LEU A 192 6.60 18.81 12.38
CA LEU A 192 6.49 17.97 13.58
C LEU A 192 7.53 18.38 14.64
N ARG A 193 7.23 18.08 15.91
CA ARG A 193 8.16 18.27 17.05
C ARG A 193 8.86 16.97 17.41
#